data_AF-A0A1R0KV87-F1
#
_entry.id   AF-A0A1R0KV87-F1
#
_cell.length_a   1.000
_cell.length_b   1.000
_cell.length_c   1.000
_cell.angle_alpha   90.00
_cell.angle_beta   90.00
_cell.angle_gamma   90.00
#
_symmetry.space_group_name_H-M   'P 1'
#
loop_
_entity.id
_entity.type
_entity.pdbx_description
1 polymer ?
#
loop_
_entity_poly.entity_id
_entity_poly.type
_entity_poly.pdbx_seq_one_letter_code
_entity_poly.pdbx_strand_id
1 'polypeptide(L)'
;MCDSPSMTALGTAYWRLWTSSSLSNLADGVVKVALSLVAVQLTRSPALIAGLGFALSLPWLVFALHAGVLVDRVDRRHAMLTANVLRAILLAVLAAAAALGFGSIWLLYAMALGIGIAETVHDTAAQAILPQVVGLHQLTRANSRLYAGELTANEFVGPPLGGFLVAAGAFAAFTASSVLWTVAVAALFFVPGSFRAGRTRDTSVRADLAEGLRFLWRNRFLRVMAIMVGGFNFATSAWLTLFVLYAVGSSSAMGLSEQAYGFLLATIALGGFAASFAADRIERALGRSRALVLGLFTGAVLVGIPALTTNPYVIGAVFFLGGAGTVVWNVVVVSLRQRIIPDHLLGRGTSGHRVVAWGTKPLGAVAGGLLAEVVGLRPVFAVMAVLILALLPGLRVLTDERTAAGEAN
;
A
#
# COMPACT_ATOMS: atom_id res chain seq x y z
N MET A 1 34.22 3.50 29.61
CA MET A 1 33.23 2.42 29.49
C MET A 1 32.09 2.95 28.64
N CYS A 2 31.99 2.47 27.40
CA CYS A 2 30.95 2.89 26.46
C CYS A 2 29.68 2.10 26.78
N ASP A 3 28.61 2.79 27.15
CA ASP A 3 27.28 2.18 27.26
C ASP A 3 26.85 1.70 25.87
N SER A 4 26.79 0.39 25.71
CA SER A 4 26.11 -0.28 24.60
C SER A 4 24.67 0.25 24.54
N PRO A 5 24.17 0.78 23.40
CA PRO A 5 22.80 1.25 23.31
C PRO A 5 21.88 0.04 23.56
N SER A 6 21.30 -0.02 24.74
CA SER A 6 20.30 -1.01 25.09
C SER A 6 19.18 -0.93 24.04
N MET A 7 18.79 -2.09 23.52
CA MET A 7 17.70 -2.23 22.54
C MET A 7 16.36 -1.86 23.19
N THR A 8 16.15 -0.57 23.46
CA THR A 8 14.95 -0.03 24.09
C THR A 8 13.72 -0.47 23.29
N ALA A 9 12.71 -0.94 24.02
CA ALA A 9 11.43 -1.32 23.44
C ALA A 9 10.75 -0.09 22.80
N LEU A 10 9.99 -0.28 21.71
CA LEU A 10 9.35 0.79 20.93
C LEU A 10 8.32 1.64 21.71
N GLY A 11 8.05 1.31 22.98
CA GLY A 11 7.12 2.04 23.85
C GLY A 11 5.64 1.73 23.60
N THR A 12 4.79 2.06 24.58
CA THR A 12 3.33 1.79 24.52
C THR A 12 2.62 2.63 23.46
N ALA A 13 3.05 3.87 23.22
CA ALA A 13 2.47 4.75 22.21
C ALA A 13 2.60 4.15 20.79
N TYR A 14 3.76 3.57 20.48
CA TYR A 14 3.98 2.85 19.23
C TYR A 14 3.04 1.66 19.09
N TRP A 15 2.90 0.82 20.13
CA TRP A 15 2.04 -0.36 20.04
C TRP A 15 0.56 -0.01 19.91
N ARG A 16 0.10 1.09 20.53
CA ARG A 16 -1.26 1.62 20.31
C ARG A 16 -1.48 2.08 18.86
N LEU A 17 -0.51 2.83 18.30
CA LEU A 17 -0.53 3.21 16.89
C LEU A 17 -0.51 1.98 15.98
N TRP A 18 0.35 1.00 16.27
CA TRP A 18 0.48 -0.24 15.53
C TRP A 18 -0.83 -1.04 15.50
N THR A 19 -1.50 -1.17 16.66
CA THR A 19 -2.80 -1.85 16.77
C THR A 19 -3.86 -1.11 15.97
N SER A 20 -3.93 0.23 16.08
CA SER A 20 -4.84 1.03 15.26
C SER A 20 -4.61 0.82 13.77
N SER A 21 -3.37 0.98 13.29
CA SER A 21 -3.03 0.84 11.87
C SER A 21 -3.32 -0.58 11.37
N SER A 22 -3.01 -1.60 12.16
CA SER A 22 -3.24 -3.00 11.79
C SER A 22 -4.73 -3.34 11.73
N LEU A 23 -5.55 -2.86 12.68
CA LEU A 23 -7.01 -3.03 12.63
C LEU A 23 -7.64 -2.27 11.46
N SER A 24 -7.19 -1.04 11.20
CA SER A 24 -7.64 -0.26 10.03
C SER A 24 -7.30 -0.98 8.73
N ASN A 25 -6.08 -1.49 8.61
CA ASN A 25 -5.63 -2.22 7.43
C ASN A 25 -6.35 -3.58 7.28
N LEU A 26 -6.72 -4.23 8.39
CA LEU A 26 -7.54 -5.44 8.35
C LEU A 26 -8.92 -5.13 7.77
N ALA A 27 -9.55 -4.05 8.22
CA ALA A 27 -10.82 -3.58 7.68
C ALA A 27 -10.70 -3.26 6.18
N ASP A 28 -9.63 -2.56 5.77
CA ASP A 28 -9.36 -2.26 4.36
C ASP A 28 -9.28 -3.56 3.51
N GLY A 29 -8.59 -4.59 4.00
CA GLY A 29 -8.46 -5.88 3.31
C GLY A 29 -9.79 -6.62 3.17
N VAL A 30 -10.58 -6.64 4.24
CA VAL A 30 -11.95 -7.17 4.25
C VAL A 30 -12.83 -6.42 3.25
N VAL A 31 -12.81 -5.08 3.27
CA VAL A 31 -13.66 -4.23 2.43
C VAL A 31 -13.34 -4.38 0.95
N LYS A 32 -12.07 -4.46 0.56
CA LYS A 32 -11.65 -4.67 -0.84
C LYS A 32 -12.33 -5.91 -1.45
N VAL A 33 -12.32 -7.02 -0.71
CA VAL A 33 -13.00 -8.25 -1.13
C VAL A 33 -14.51 -8.13 -1.01
N ALA A 34 -15.00 -7.58 0.10
CA ALA A 34 -16.43 -7.51 0.35
C ALA A 34 -17.17 -6.68 -0.71
N LEU A 35 -16.65 -5.52 -1.08
CA LEU A 35 -17.23 -4.68 -2.14
C LEU A 35 -17.28 -5.42 -3.47
N SER A 36 -16.22 -6.14 -3.83
CA SER A 36 -16.14 -6.89 -5.08
C SER A 36 -17.13 -8.06 -5.11
N LEU A 37 -17.23 -8.84 -4.03
CA LEU A 37 -18.16 -9.98 -3.94
C LEU A 37 -19.63 -9.55 -3.85
N VAL A 38 -19.93 -8.43 -3.20
CA VAL A 38 -21.29 -7.87 -3.18
C VAL A 38 -21.64 -7.31 -4.56
N ALA A 39 -20.69 -6.71 -5.28
CA ALA A 39 -20.93 -6.23 -6.63
C ALA A 39 -21.31 -7.34 -7.61
N VAL A 40 -20.70 -8.52 -7.50
CA VAL A 40 -21.06 -9.72 -8.31
C VAL A 40 -22.51 -10.14 -8.10
N GLN A 41 -23.10 -9.84 -6.94
CA GLN A 41 -24.51 -10.12 -6.65
C GLN A 41 -25.45 -9.07 -7.28
N LEU A 42 -24.95 -7.85 -7.54
CA LEU A 42 -25.74 -6.74 -8.08
C LEU A 42 -25.62 -6.57 -9.59
N THR A 43 -24.54 -7.04 -10.20
CA THR A 43 -24.30 -6.90 -11.64
C THR A 43 -23.52 -8.07 -12.22
N ARG A 44 -23.75 -8.34 -13.50
CA ARG A 44 -22.99 -9.32 -14.30
C ARG A 44 -21.89 -8.67 -15.14
N SER A 45 -21.75 -7.34 -15.12
CA SER A 45 -20.75 -6.62 -15.92
C SER A 45 -19.36 -6.67 -15.26
N PRO A 46 -18.36 -7.33 -15.87
CA PRO A 46 -17.01 -7.38 -15.33
C PRO A 46 -16.38 -5.99 -15.18
N ALA A 47 -16.69 -5.07 -16.09
CA ALA A 47 -16.20 -3.69 -16.05
C ALA A 47 -16.69 -2.93 -14.82
N LEU A 48 -17.97 -3.12 -14.44
CA LEU A 48 -18.53 -2.47 -13.24
C LEU A 48 -17.96 -3.06 -11.95
N ILE A 49 -17.62 -4.34 -11.92
CA ILE A 49 -16.98 -4.97 -10.75
C ILE A 49 -15.52 -4.51 -10.63
N ALA A 50 -14.76 -4.59 -11.72
CA ALA A 50 -13.36 -4.15 -11.74
C ALA A 50 -13.21 -2.65 -11.44
N GLY A 51 -14.16 -1.83 -11.89
CA GLY A 51 -14.16 -0.39 -11.64
C GLY A 51 -14.30 -0.01 -10.16
N LEU A 52 -14.73 -0.91 -9.26
CA LEU A 52 -14.70 -0.64 -7.81
C LEU A 52 -13.26 -0.58 -7.27
N GLY A 53 -12.36 -1.45 -7.77
CA GLY A 53 -10.94 -1.36 -7.45
C GLY A 53 -10.32 -0.07 -7.99
N PHE A 54 -10.75 0.38 -9.17
CA PHE A 54 -10.39 1.70 -9.70
C PHE A 54 -10.92 2.83 -8.80
N ALA A 55 -12.19 2.76 -8.37
CA ALA A 55 -12.79 3.75 -7.48
C ALA A 55 -12.08 3.86 -6.12
N LEU A 56 -11.63 2.73 -5.54
CA LEU A 56 -10.83 2.72 -4.31
C LEU A 56 -9.44 3.35 -4.50
N SER A 57 -8.82 3.17 -5.67
CA SER A 57 -7.45 3.62 -5.93
C SER A 57 -7.36 5.03 -6.53
N LEU A 58 -8.39 5.50 -7.23
CA LEU A 58 -8.45 6.82 -7.85
C LEU A 58 -8.13 7.98 -6.89
N PRO A 59 -8.57 7.97 -5.61
CA PRO A 59 -8.23 9.02 -4.67
C PRO A 59 -6.74 9.20 -4.43
N TRP A 60 -5.92 8.15 -4.55
CA TRP A 60 -4.47 8.27 -4.46
C TRP A 60 -3.86 9.10 -5.60
N LEU A 61 -4.49 9.10 -6.78
CA LEU A 61 -4.06 9.92 -7.92
C LEU A 61 -4.47 11.39 -7.76
N VAL A 62 -5.69 11.65 -7.28
CA VAL A 62 -6.30 12.99 -7.28
C VAL A 62 -6.11 13.73 -5.95
N PHE A 63 -6.24 13.02 -4.83
CA PHE A 63 -6.32 13.61 -3.49
C PHE A 63 -5.05 13.41 -2.65
N ALA A 64 -4.04 12.65 -3.09
CA ALA A 64 -2.83 12.46 -2.30
C ALA A 64 -2.16 13.77 -1.89
N LEU A 65 -1.92 14.71 -2.82
CA LEU A 65 -1.33 16.01 -2.48
C LEU A 65 -2.19 16.79 -1.48
N HIS A 66 -3.50 16.80 -1.68
CA HIS A 66 -4.45 17.48 -0.81
C HIS A 66 -4.42 16.89 0.61
N ALA A 67 -4.33 15.57 0.73
CA ALA A 67 -4.13 14.89 2.00
C ALA A 67 -2.82 15.30 2.66
N GLY A 68 -1.71 15.39 1.92
CA GLY A 68 -0.43 15.88 2.46
C GLY A 68 -0.50 17.29 3.02
N VAL A 69 -1.17 18.21 2.31
CA VAL A 69 -1.40 19.58 2.78
C VAL A 69 -2.28 19.61 4.04
N LEU A 70 -3.35 18.81 4.06
CA LEU A 70 -4.23 18.70 5.23
C LEU A 70 -3.44 18.19 6.46
N VAL A 71 -2.67 17.12 6.29
CA VAL A 71 -1.88 16.46 7.34
C VAL A 71 -0.79 17.38 7.91
N ASP A 72 -0.27 18.32 7.13
CA ASP A 72 0.67 19.34 7.62
C ASP A 72 -0.02 20.54 8.29
N ARG A 73 -1.35 20.69 8.15
CA ARG A 73 -2.14 21.79 8.74
C ARG A 73 -2.85 21.40 10.02
N VAL A 74 -3.27 20.15 10.13
CA VAL A 74 -3.96 19.64 11.33
C VAL A 74 -3.04 18.73 12.13
N ASP A 75 -3.48 18.39 13.34
CA ASP A 75 -2.80 17.36 14.11
C ASP A 75 -2.94 15.99 13.43
N ARG A 76 -1.82 15.29 13.23
CA ARG A 76 -1.77 14.03 12.47
C ARG A 76 -2.65 12.94 13.07
N ARG A 77 -2.76 12.87 14.42
CA ARG A 77 -3.65 11.93 15.11
C ARG A 77 -5.11 12.26 14.82
N HIS A 78 -5.48 13.55 14.83
CA HIS A 78 -6.86 13.97 14.51
C HIS A 78 -7.24 13.68 13.06
N ALA A 79 -6.31 13.84 12.10
CA ALA A 79 -6.53 13.46 10.71
C ALA A 79 -6.84 11.96 10.58
N MET A 80 -6.04 11.11 11.23
CA MET A 80 -6.24 9.66 11.25
C MET A 80 -7.57 9.26 11.91
N LEU A 81 -7.90 9.85 13.07
CA LEU A 81 -9.16 9.59 13.77
C LEU A 81 -10.36 9.95 12.90
N THR A 82 -10.36 11.13 12.30
CA THR A 82 -11.44 11.62 11.43
C THR A 82 -11.61 10.71 10.21
N ALA A 83 -10.52 10.29 9.59
CA ALA A 83 -10.55 9.39 8.45
C ALA A 83 -11.15 8.01 8.81
N ASN A 84 -10.76 7.41 9.93
CA ASN A 84 -11.29 6.11 10.35
C ASN A 84 -12.75 6.20 10.83
N VAL A 85 -13.16 7.29 11.48
CA VAL A 85 -14.57 7.54 11.80
C VAL A 85 -15.40 7.66 10.53
N LEU A 86 -14.95 8.43 9.53
CA LEU A 86 -15.64 8.54 8.25
C LEU A 86 -15.77 7.18 7.56
N ARG A 87 -14.70 6.38 7.53
CA ARG A 87 -14.72 5.01 6.98
C ARG A 87 -15.71 4.10 7.70
N ALA A 88 -15.74 4.13 9.04
CA ALA A 88 -16.71 3.38 9.83
C ALA A 88 -18.15 3.79 9.50
N ILE A 89 -18.44 5.09 9.41
CA ILE A 89 -19.76 5.60 9.05
C ILE A 89 -20.17 5.14 7.63
N LEU A 90 -19.28 5.25 6.65
CA LEU A 90 -19.56 4.82 5.27
C LEU A 90 -19.91 3.32 5.20
N LEU A 91 -19.22 2.48 5.98
CA LEU A 91 -19.53 1.05 6.04
C LEU A 91 -20.78 0.73 6.86
N ALA A 92 -21.08 1.51 7.91
CA ALA A 92 -22.35 1.41 8.62
C ALA A 92 -23.54 1.74 7.71
N VAL A 93 -23.38 2.73 6.81
CA VAL A 93 -24.38 3.04 5.78
C VAL A 93 -24.56 1.88 4.81
N LEU A 94 -23.47 1.24 4.35
CA LEU A 94 -23.55 0.03 3.51
C LEU A 94 -24.20 -1.15 4.24
N ALA A 95 -23.89 -1.34 5.52
CA ALA A 95 -24.53 -2.35 6.34
C ALA A 95 -26.04 -2.10 6.44
N ALA A 96 -26.46 -0.86 6.75
CA ALA A 96 -27.88 -0.50 6.79
C ALA A 96 -28.56 -0.74 5.43
N ALA A 97 -27.93 -0.33 4.33
CA ALA A 97 -28.45 -0.57 2.98
C ALA A 97 -28.60 -2.08 2.68
N ALA A 98 -27.63 -2.90 3.08
CA ALA A 98 -27.71 -4.36 2.95
C ALA A 98 -28.82 -4.98 3.80
N ALA A 99 -29.02 -4.51 5.04
CA ALA A 99 -30.08 -4.98 5.93
C ALA A 99 -31.48 -4.64 5.41
N LEU A 100 -31.62 -3.48 4.77
CA LEU A 100 -32.88 -3.01 4.20
C LEU A 100 -33.15 -3.53 2.78
N GLY A 101 -32.21 -4.28 2.18
CA GLY A 101 -32.31 -4.79 0.81
C GLY A 101 -32.11 -3.76 -0.30
N PHE A 102 -31.66 -2.54 0.02
CA PHE A 102 -31.40 -1.47 -0.95
C PHE A 102 -29.95 -1.52 -1.46
N GLY A 103 -29.62 -2.54 -2.25
CA GLY A 103 -28.32 -2.69 -2.90
C GLY A 103 -28.26 -1.96 -4.25
N SER A 104 -27.31 -1.04 -4.43
CA SER A 104 -27.03 -0.40 -5.72
C SER A 104 -25.54 -0.41 -6.00
N ILE A 105 -25.15 -0.77 -7.23
CA ILE A 105 -23.75 -0.71 -7.64
C ILE A 105 -23.20 0.71 -7.49
N TRP A 106 -24.00 1.73 -7.79
CA TRP A 106 -23.60 3.14 -7.67
C TRP A 106 -23.38 3.58 -6.23
N LEU A 107 -24.13 3.01 -5.28
CA LEU A 107 -23.87 3.20 -3.86
C LEU A 107 -22.50 2.61 -3.48
N LEU A 108 -22.16 1.41 -3.98
CA LEU A 108 -20.83 0.82 -3.75
C LEU A 108 -19.71 1.72 -4.30
N TYR A 109 -19.90 2.31 -5.49
CA TYR A 109 -18.93 3.26 -6.07
C TYR A 109 -18.77 4.53 -5.21
N ALA A 110 -19.87 5.14 -4.78
CA ALA A 110 -19.83 6.33 -3.93
C ALA A 110 -19.11 6.05 -2.61
N MET A 111 -19.38 4.90 -1.99
CA MET A 111 -18.74 4.47 -0.76
C MET A 111 -17.25 4.12 -0.98
N ALA A 112 -16.91 3.41 -2.05
CA ALA A 112 -15.53 3.12 -2.43
C ALA A 112 -14.69 4.40 -2.60
N LEU A 113 -15.22 5.41 -3.30
CA LEU A 113 -14.55 6.71 -3.43
C LEU A 113 -14.36 7.40 -2.07
N GLY A 114 -15.41 7.43 -1.24
CA GLY A 114 -15.33 8.02 0.10
C GLY A 114 -14.29 7.33 1.00
N ILE A 115 -14.25 6.00 0.97
CA ILE A 115 -13.27 5.19 1.71
C ILE A 115 -11.85 5.46 1.20
N GLY A 116 -11.65 5.51 -0.13
CA GLY A 116 -10.34 5.77 -0.74
C GLY A 116 -9.82 7.19 -0.47
N ILE A 117 -10.70 8.18 -0.32
CA ILE A 117 -10.33 9.54 0.12
C ILE A 117 -9.86 9.49 1.58
N ALA A 118 -10.63 8.83 2.46
CA ALA A 118 -10.33 8.72 3.88
C ALA A 118 -9.04 7.95 4.18
N GLU A 119 -8.92 6.70 3.71
CA GLU A 119 -7.86 6.40 2.74
C GLU A 119 -6.51 7.08 2.84
N THR A 120 -6.31 7.79 1.75
CA THR A 120 -5.24 8.70 1.43
C THR A 120 -4.88 9.62 2.60
N VAL A 121 -5.86 10.13 3.36
CA VAL A 121 -5.62 10.99 4.54
C VAL A 121 -5.03 10.20 5.71
N HIS A 122 -5.66 9.08 6.09
CA HIS A 122 -5.23 8.21 7.18
C HIS A 122 -3.78 7.79 6.96
N ASP A 123 -3.50 7.22 5.79
CA ASP A 123 -2.21 6.63 5.51
C ASP A 123 -1.10 7.65 5.38
N THR A 124 -1.41 8.87 4.92
CA THR A 124 -0.44 9.97 4.85
C THR A 124 -0.10 10.47 6.25
N ALA A 125 -1.10 10.57 7.12
CA ALA A 125 -0.91 10.91 8.52
C ALA A 125 -0.17 9.82 9.31
N ALA A 126 -0.50 8.54 9.09
CA ALA A 126 0.13 7.39 9.75
C ALA A 126 1.64 7.30 9.48
N GLN A 127 2.07 7.62 8.26
CA GLN A 127 3.50 7.68 7.95
C GLN A 127 4.19 8.91 8.53
N ALA A 128 3.48 10.04 8.61
CA ALA A 128 4.04 11.29 9.14
C ALA A 128 4.08 11.32 10.67
N ILE A 129 3.18 10.61 11.37
CA ILE A 129 3.16 10.55 12.84
C ILE A 129 4.26 9.63 13.39
N LEU A 130 4.64 8.57 12.65
CA LEU A 130 5.56 7.54 13.15
C LEU A 130 6.91 8.09 13.65
N PRO A 131 7.62 8.98 12.90
CA PRO A 131 8.88 9.55 13.38
C PRO A 131 8.75 10.30 14.71
N GLN A 132 7.61 10.95 14.96
CA GLN A 132 7.35 11.68 16.21
C GLN A 132 7.04 10.75 17.39
N VAL A 133 6.62 9.50 17.14
CA VAL A 133 6.30 8.52 18.18
C VAL A 133 7.54 7.75 18.65
N VAL A 134 8.45 7.37 17.75
CA VAL A 134 9.61 6.50 18.07
C VAL A 134 10.98 7.18 17.96
N GLY A 135 11.05 8.38 17.37
CA GLY A 135 12.30 9.06 17.08
C GLY A 135 13.11 8.44 15.92
N LEU A 136 14.03 9.22 15.34
CA LEU A 136 14.76 8.87 14.11
C LEU A 136 15.64 7.61 14.23
N HIS A 137 16.12 7.28 15.43
CA HIS A 137 17.04 6.18 15.67
C HIS A 137 16.36 4.79 15.60
N GLN A 138 15.05 4.71 15.86
CA GLN A 138 14.29 3.44 15.82
C GLN A 138 13.40 3.30 14.58
N LEU A 139 13.41 4.29 13.68
CA LEU A 139 12.52 4.36 12.52
C LEU A 139 12.52 3.10 11.66
N THR A 140 13.68 2.53 11.37
CA THR A 140 13.76 1.32 10.54
C THR A 140 13.01 0.17 11.21
N ARG A 141 13.29 -0.08 12.50
CA ARG A 141 12.63 -1.15 13.28
C ARG A 141 11.13 -0.93 13.42
N ALA A 142 10.70 0.32 13.62
CA ALA A 142 9.30 0.70 13.76
C ALA A 142 8.55 0.52 12.43
N ASN A 143 9.10 1.01 11.32
CA ASN A 143 8.50 0.83 9.99
C ASN A 143 8.40 -0.66 9.63
N SER A 144 9.45 -1.45 9.86
CA SER A 144 9.42 -2.89 9.56
C SER A 144 8.25 -3.58 10.23
N ARG A 145 8.04 -3.32 11.53
CA ARG A 145 6.97 -3.96 12.30
C ARG A 145 5.59 -3.40 11.97
N LEU A 146 5.47 -2.10 11.74
CA LEU A 146 4.22 -1.47 11.32
C LEU A 146 3.77 -2.02 9.97
N TYR A 147 4.65 -1.96 8.98
CA TYR A 147 4.39 -2.47 7.63
C TYR A 147 4.09 -3.98 7.64
N ALA A 148 4.79 -4.76 8.47
CA ALA A 148 4.46 -6.17 8.65
C ALA A 148 3.02 -6.38 9.14
N GLY A 149 2.61 -5.61 10.16
CA GLY A 149 1.25 -5.66 10.69
C GLY A 149 0.21 -5.25 9.64
N GLU A 150 0.46 -4.14 8.94
CA GLU A 150 -0.40 -3.64 7.86
C GLU A 150 -0.53 -4.65 6.72
N LEU A 151 0.57 -5.20 6.23
CA LEU A 151 0.57 -6.21 5.15
C LEU A 151 -0.14 -7.49 5.57
N THR A 152 0.14 -7.98 6.79
CA THR A 152 -0.52 -9.18 7.33
C THR A 152 -2.02 -8.96 7.46
N ALA A 153 -2.41 -7.81 7.97
CA ALA A 153 -3.82 -7.45 8.14
C ALA A 153 -4.53 -7.24 6.79
N ASN A 154 -3.95 -6.45 5.89
CA ASN A 154 -4.59 -6.00 4.66
C ASN A 154 -4.56 -7.03 3.53
N GLU A 155 -3.44 -7.74 3.37
CA GLU A 155 -3.20 -8.59 2.20
C GLU A 155 -3.27 -10.09 2.54
N PHE A 156 -3.01 -10.49 3.79
CA PHE A 156 -3.02 -11.90 4.19
C PHE A 156 -4.31 -12.33 4.91
N VAL A 157 -4.68 -11.63 5.99
CA VAL A 157 -5.84 -12.01 6.83
C VAL A 157 -7.14 -11.40 6.30
N GLY A 158 -7.11 -10.15 5.88
CA GLY A 158 -8.28 -9.39 5.45
C GLY A 158 -9.06 -10.03 4.30
N PRO A 159 -8.43 -10.40 3.17
CA PRO A 159 -9.16 -10.91 2.02
C PRO A 159 -9.90 -12.23 2.29
N PRO A 160 -9.28 -13.28 2.90
CA PRO A 160 -10.01 -14.49 3.29
C PRO A 160 -11.13 -14.20 4.29
N LEU A 161 -10.88 -13.36 5.29
CA LEU A 161 -11.89 -12.97 6.28
C LEU A 161 -13.07 -12.27 5.60
N GLY A 162 -12.83 -11.39 4.63
CA GLY A 162 -13.87 -10.74 3.85
C GLY A 162 -14.69 -11.71 3.01
N GLY A 163 -14.06 -12.72 2.41
CA GLY A 163 -14.77 -13.80 1.72
C GLY A 163 -15.72 -14.56 2.65
N PHE A 164 -15.24 -14.98 3.83
CA PHE A 164 -16.06 -15.67 4.83
C PHE A 164 -17.21 -14.79 5.36
N LEU A 165 -16.94 -13.53 5.64
CA LEU A 165 -17.95 -12.60 6.13
C LEU A 165 -19.04 -12.34 5.08
N VAL A 166 -18.68 -12.20 3.80
CA VAL A 166 -19.68 -12.05 2.74
C VAL A 166 -20.48 -13.34 2.53
N ALA A 167 -19.86 -14.51 2.71
CA ALA A 167 -20.60 -15.78 2.69
C ALA A 167 -21.68 -15.86 3.79
N ALA A 168 -21.45 -15.20 4.93
CA ALA A 168 -22.46 -15.01 5.98
C ALA A 168 -23.46 -13.87 5.67
N GLY A 169 -23.23 -13.09 4.61
CA GLY A 169 -24.08 -12.01 4.12
C GLY A 169 -23.38 -10.65 4.08
N ALA A 170 -23.77 -9.80 3.13
CA ALA A 170 -23.21 -8.46 2.95
C ALA A 170 -23.30 -7.59 4.23
N PHE A 171 -24.39 -7.72 4.98
CA PHE A 171 -24.58 -7.04 6.26
C PHE A 171 -23.48 -7.40 7.29
N ALA A 172 -23.14 -8.69 7.40
CA ALA A 172 -22.12 -9.17 8.33
C ALA A 172 -20.74 -8.62 7.95
N ALA A 173 -20.39 -8.66 6.67
CA ALA A 173 -19.12 -8.11 6.18
C ALA A 173 -18.99 -6.61 6.45
N PHE A 174 -20.00 -5.82 6.10
CA PHE A 174 -19.92 -4.37 6.27
C PHE A 174 -19.94 -3.95 7.74
N THR A 175 -20.74 -4.62 8.57
CA THR A 175 -20.78 -4.37 10.02
C THR A 175 -19.46 -4.72 10.68
N ALA A 176 -18.86 -5.88 10.34
CA ALA A 176 -17.58 -6.28 10.89
C ALA A 176 -16.46 -5.29 10.53
N SER A 177 -16.40 -4.82 9.28
CA SER A 177 -15.45 -3.78 8.86
C SER A 177 -15.66 -2.45 9.59
N SER A 178 -16.92 -2.03 9.77
CA SER A 178 -17.26 -0.82 10.54
C SER A 178 -16.79 -0.93 12.01
N VAL A 179 -16.99 -2.09 12.63
CA VAL A 179 -16.53 -2.38 13.99
C VAL A 179 -14.99 -2.34 14.05
N LEU A 180 -14.29 -2.96 13.10
CA LEU A 180 -12.82 -2.95 13.05
C LEU A 180 -12.25 -1.52 13.01
N TRP A 181 -12.79 -0.63 12.18
CA TRP A 181 -12.37 0.79 12.20
C TRP A 181 -12.77 1.51 13.47
N THR A 182 -13.92 1.21 14.06
CA THR A 182 -14.32 1.79 15.36
C THR A 182 -13.34 1.40 16.48
N VAL A 183 -12.91 0.14 16.51
CA VAL A 183 -11.88 -0.33 17.45
C VAL A 183 -10.52 0.29 17.14
N ALA A 184 -10.17 0.48 15.86
CA ALA A 184 -8.96 1.21 15.46
C ALA A 184 -8.97 2.65 15.97
N VAL A 185 -10.11 3.36 15.84
CA VAL A 185 -10.31 4.72 16.39
C VAL A 185 -10.10 4.73 17.90
N ALA A 186 -10.67 3.77 18.63
CA ALA A 186 -10.47 3.66 20.07
C ALA A 186 -9.00 3.45 20.44
N ALA A 187 -8.30 2.53 19.76
CA ALA A 187 -6.87 2.28 20.00
C ALA A 187 -6.01 3.52 19.74
N LEU A 188 -6.32 4.27 18.68
CA LEU A 188 -5.62 5.50 18.31
C LEU A 188 -5.90 6.66 19.27
N PHE A 189 -7.12 6.76 19.77
CA PHE A 189 -7.53 7.81 20.69
C PHE A 189 -6.65 7.85 21.96
N PHE A 190 -6.21 6.68 22.42
CA PHE A 190 -5.33 6.55 23.58
C PHE A 190 -3.84 6.77 23.27
N VAL A 191 -3.44 7.14 22.05
CA VAL A 191 -2.04 7.52 21.77
C VAL A 191 -1.78 8.92 22.36
N PRO A 192 -0.92 9.06 23.38
CA PRO A 192 -0.69 10.33 24.05
C PRO A 192 0.16 11.27 23.17
N GLY A 193 -0.10 12.57 23.24
CA GLY A 193 0.69 13.61 22.59
C GLY A 193 -0.07 14.48 21.59
N SER A 194 0.61 15.52 21.11
CA SER A 194 0.20 16.35 19.97
C SER A 194 1.20 16.17 18.85
N PHE A 195 0.70 15.89 17.65
CA PHE A 195 1.49 15.51 16.47
C PHE A 195 1.32 16.53 15.35
N ARG A 196 1.30 17.82 15.72
CA ARG A 196 1.22 18.92 14.76
C ARG A 196 2.58 19.14 14.11
N ALA A 197 2.60 19.36 12.81
CA ALA A 197 3.80 19.87 12.14
C ALA A 197 4.10 21.30 12.65
N GLY A 198 5.37 21.60 12.91
CA GLY A 198 5.80 22.96 13.21
C GLY A 198 5.66 23.83 11.95
N ARG A 199 4.54 24.55 11.82
CA ARG A 199 4.35 25.52 10.72
C ARG A 199 5.04 26.83 11.10
N THR A 200 5.88 27.32 10.19
CA THR A 200 6.58 28.61 10.35
C THR A 200 5.84 29.77 9.70
N ARG A 201 4.91 29.51 8.75
CA ARG A 201 4.13 30.54 8.03
C ARG A 201 2.73 30.07 7.65
N ASP A 202 1.80 31.01 7.57
CA ASP A 202 0.50 30.81 6.93
C ASP A 202 0.62 31.00 5.42
N THR A 203 0.27 29.95 4.68
CA THR A 203 0.40 29.84 3.22
C THR A 203 -0.93 29.41 2.62
N SER A 204 -1.17 29.73 1.35
CA SER A 204 -2.35 29.25 0.65
C SER A 204 -2.25 27.76 0.32
N VAL A 205 -3.39 27.07 0.19
CA VAL A 205 -3.42 25.63 -0.16
C VAL A 205 -2.71 25.38 -1.49
N ARG A 206 -2.90 26.26 -2.48
CA ARG A 206 -2.25 26.17 -3.78
C ARG A 206 -0.73 26.32 -3.68
N ALA A 207 -0.24 27.21 -2.83
CA ALA A 207 1.20 27.37 -2.60
C ALA A 207 1.79 26.11 -1.95
N ASP A 208 1.09 25.52 -0.97
CA ASP A 208 1.50 24.28 -0.30
C ASP A 208 1.55 23.08 -1.27
N LEU A 209 0.55 22.94 -2.15
CA LEU A 209 0.54 21.91 -3.19
C LEU A 209 1.72 22.07 -4.15
N ALA A 210 1.97 23.30 -4.62
CA ALA A 210 3.07 23.60 -5.52
C ALA A 210 4.44 23.37 -4.85
N GLU A 211 4.56 23.67 -3.56
CA GLU A 211 5.77 23.43 -2.79
C GLU A 211 6.08 21.94 -2.67
N GLY A 212 5.09 21.10 -2.33
CA GLY A 212 5.28 19.64 -2.24
C GLY A 212 5.74 19.01 -3.55
N LEU A 213 5.11 19.41 -4.67
CA LEU A 213 5.52 18.96 -6.01
C LEU A 213 6.90 19.49 -6.40
N ARG A 214 7.18 20.77 -6.16
CA ARG A 214 8.48 21.37 -6.46
C ARG A 214 9.60 20.73 -5.64
N PHE A 215 9.33 20.40 -4.37
CA PHE A 215 10.26 19.70 -3.50
C PHE A 215 10.58 18.31 -4.04
N LEU A 216 9.56 17.52 -4.40
CA LEU A 216 9.75 16.21 -5.05
C LEU A 216 10.60 16.33 -6.31
N TRP A 217 10.28 17.28 -7.21
CA TRP A 217 10.96 17.40 -8.49
C TRP A 217 12.37 17.99 -8.38
N ARG A 218 12.66 18.78 -7.34
CA ARG A 218 13.99 19.38 -7.12
C ARG A 218 14.95 18.45 -6.40
N ASN A 219 14.44 17.61 -5.50
CA ASN A 219 15.23 16.61 -4.81
C ASN A 219 15.43 15.37 -5.73
N ARG A 220 16.67 15.09 -6.11
CA ARG A 220 16.96 14.03 -7.10
C ARG A 220 16.65 12.65 -6.52
N PHE A 221 16.96 12.43 -5.24
CA PHE A 221 16.71 11.17 -4.56
C PHE A 221 15.22 10.82 -4.53
N LEU A 222 14.38 11.74 -4.07
CA LEU A 222 12.93 11.54 -3.91
C LEU A 222 12.24 11.35 -5.27
N ARG A 223 12.68 12.10 -6.29
CA ARG A 223 12.18 11.95 -7.67
C ARG A 223 12.48 10.56 -8.23
N VAL A 224 13.73 10.10 -8.13
CA VAL A 224 14.13 8.77 -8.62
C VAL A 224 13.37 7.68 -7.86
N MET A 225 13.29 7.79 -6.54
CA MET A 225 12.52 6.86 -5.71
C MET A 225 11.03 6.82 -6.09
N ALA A 226 10.41 7.97 -6.38
CA ALA A 226 9.02 8.05 -6.84
C ALA A 226 8.81 7.36 -8.18
N ILE A 227 9.72 7.57 -9.14
CA ILE A 227 9.69 6.91 -10.46
C ILE A 227 9.86 5.40 -10.31
N MET A 228 10.79 4.95 -9.46
CA MET A 228 11.04 3.53 -9.23
C MET A 228 9.82 2.84 -8.60
N VAL A 229 9.26 3.41 -7.54
CA VAL A 229 8.07 2.82 -6.89
C VAL A 229 6.85 2.90 -7.82
N GLY A 230 6.68 4.02 -8.54
CA GLY A 230 5.60 4.21 -9.50
C GLY A 230 5.67 3.23 -10.66
N GLY A 231 6.85 3.02 -11.25
CA GLY A 231 7.08 2.04 -12.31
C GLY A 231 6.87 0.60 -11.84
N PHE A 232 7.33 0.28 -10.62
CA PHE A 232 7.06 -1.02 -10.01
C PHE A 232 5.57 -1.28 -9.82
N ASN A 233 4.84 -0.30 -9.24
CA ASN A 233 3.39 -0.40 -9.03
C ASN A 233 2.59 -0.42 -10.34
N PHE A 234 3.06 0.28 -11.38
CA PHE A 234 2.48 0.20 -12.72
C PHE A 234 2.58 -1.23 -13.27
N ALA A 235 3.79 -1.81 -13.24
CA ALA A 235 4.05 -3.16 -13.74
C ALA A 235 3.29 -4.24 -12.95
N THR A 236 3.30 -4.17 -11.62
CA THR A 236 2.58 -5.14 -10.78
C THR A 236 1.07 -5.01 -10.89
N SER A 237 0.53 -3.80 -11.10
CA SER A 237 -0.90 -3.62 -11.31
C SER A 237 -1.36 -4.15 -12.68
N ALA A 238 -0.55 -3.95 -13.74
CA ALA A 238 -0.78 -4.58 -15.03
C ALA A 238 -0.77 -6.12 -14.91
N TRP A 239 0.25 -6.66 -14.22
CA TRP A 239 0.38 -8.07 -13.95
C TRP A 239 -0.82 -8.64 -13.20
N LEU A 240 -1.21 -8.03 -12.07
CA LEU A 240 -2.29 -8.53 -11.21
C LEU A 240 -3.63 -8.59 -11.97
N THR A 241 -3.91 -7.56 -12.77
CA THR A 241 -5.13 -7.46 -13.59
C THR A 241 -5.22 -8.60 -14.61
N LEU A 242 -4.11 -8.97 -15.23
CA LEU A 242 -4.05 -9.99 -16.28
C LEU A 242 -3.82 -11.41 -15.74
N PHE A 243 -3.22 -11.54 -14.57
CA PHE A 243 -2.81 -12.85 -14.04
C PHE A 243 -4.02 -13.75 -13.74
N VAL A 244 -5.15 -13.19 -13.31
CA VAL A 244 -6.39 -13.96 -13.13
C VAL A 244 -6.87 -14.59 -14.45
N LEU A 245 -6.80 -13.86 -15.56
CA LEU A 245 -7.17 -14.35 -16.90
C LEU A 245 -6.19 -15.42 -17.39
N TYR A 246 -4.92 -15.32 -17.02
CA TYR A 246 -3.90 -16.32 -17.35
C TYR A 246 -4.06 -17.62 -16.55
N ALA A 247 -4.52 -17.50 -15.30
CA ALA A 247 -4.47 -18.58 -14.32
C ALA A 247 -5.78 -19.37 -14.18
N VAL A 248 -6.94 -18.70 -14.25
CA VAL A 248 -8.24 -19.28 -13.84
C VAL A 248 -9.11 -19.63 -15.04
N GLY A 249 -9.71 -20.83 -15.00
CA GLY A 249 -10.72 -21.28 -15.95
C GLY A 249 -10.20 -22.26 -17.00
N SER A 250 -11.09 -23.05 -17.60
CA SER A 250 -10.75 -24.13 -18.52
C SER A 250 -10.07 -23.67 -19.82
N SER A 251 -10.33 -22.43 -20.25
CA SER A 251 -9.70 -21.80 -21.41
C SER A 251 -8.43 -21.01 -21.06
N SER A 252 -8.03 -20.96 -19.79
CA SER A 252 -6.82 -20.24 -19.35
C SER A 252 -5.56 -21.08 -19.56
N ALA A 253 -4.40 -20.44 -19.57
CA ALA A 253 -3.12 -21.12 -19.81
C ALA A 253 -2.74 -22.09 -18.68
N MET A 254 -3.19 -21.84 -17.44
CA MET A 254 -2.89 -22.70 -16.29
C MET A 254 -4.03 -23.64 -15.91
N GLY A 255 -5.27 -23.35 -16.30
CA GLY A 255 -6.43 -24.21 -16.03
C GLY A 255 -6.79 -24.33 -14.54
N LEU A 256 -6.39 -23.39 -13.69
CA LEU A 256 -6.61 -23.49 -12.25
C LEU A 256 -8.07 -23.23 -11.87
N SER A 257 -8.49 -23.86 -10.77
CA SER A 257 -9.70 -23.46 -10.07
C SER A 257 -9.50 -22.12 -9.35
N GLU A 258 -10.59 -21.44 -9.02
CA GLU A 258 -10.57 -20.20 -8.24
C GLU A 258 -9.87 -20.39 -6.87
N GLN A 259 -10.05 -21.54 -6.23
CA GLN A 259 -9.40 -21.85 -4.95
C GLN A 259 -7.88 -22.00 -5.13
N ALA A 260 -7.44 -22.71 -6.16
CA ALA A 260 -6.02 -22.89 -6.45
C ALA A 260 -5.33 -21.56 -6.79
N TYR A 261 -6.01 -20.67 -7.51
CA TYR A 261 -5.54 -19.31 -7.75
C TYR A 261 -5.39 -18.50 -6.45
N GLY A 262 -6.36 -18.58 -5.55
CA GLY A 262 -6.28 -17.95 -4.22
C GLY A 262 -5.08 -18.45 -3.42
N PHE A 263 -4.86 -19.76 -3.35
CA PHE A 263 -3.67 -20.33 -2.69
C PHE A 263 -2.36 -19.88 -3.34
N LEU A 264 -2.34 -19.76 -4.68
CA LEU A 264 -1.17 -19.30 -5.40
C LEU A 264 -0.83 -17.83 -5.08
N LEU A 265 -1.82 -16.94 -5.03
CA LEU A 265 -1.61 -15.56 -4.61
C LEU A 265 -1.18 -15.46 -3.14
N ALA A 266 -1.73 -16.32 -2.28
CA ALA A 266 -1.37 -16.36 -0.86
C ALA A 266 0.14 -16.63 -0.63
N THR A 267 0.83 -17.28 -1.56
CA THR A 267 2.29 -17.49 -1.42
C THR A 267 3.07 -16.18 -1.45
N ILE A 268 2.60 -15.15 -2.17
CA ILE A 268 3.19 -13.79 -2.16
C ILE A 268 3.12 -13.22 -0.75
N ALA A 269 1.94 -13.27 -0.13
CA ALA A 269 1.70 -12.76 1.21
C ALA A 269 2.50 -13.55 2.27
N LEU A 270 2.57 -14.88 2.15
CA LEU A 270 3.39 -15.74 3.02
C LEU A 270 4.88 -15.39 2.93
N GLY A 271 5.39 -15.16 1.72
CA GLY A 271 6.77 -14.73 1.50
C GLY A 271 7.08 -13.39 2.16
N GLY A 272 6.18 -12.41 1.97
CA GLY A 272 6.28 -11.10 2.60
C GLY A 272 6.23 -11.18 4.14
N PHE A 273 5.30 -11.98 4.67
CA PHE A 273 5.16 -12.23 6.10
C PHE A 273 6.44 -12.83 6.70
N ALA A 274 6.96 -13.90 6.09
CA ALA A 274 8.21 -14.53 6.53
C ALA A 274 9.39 -13.55 6.48
N ALA A 275 9.50 -12.77 5.41
CA ALA A 275 10.55 -11.77 5.27
C ALA A 275 10.44 -10.63 6.29
N SER A 276 9.25 -10.29 6.77
CA SER A 276 9.07 -9.19 7.73
C SER A 276 9.85 -9.38 9.05
N PHE A 277 10.01 -10.63 9.51
CA PHE A 277 10.81 -10.97 10.70
C PHE A 277 12.31 -11.03 10.42
N ALA A 278 12.68 -11.20 9.15
CA ALA A 278 14.06 -11.32 8.69
C ALA A 278 14.59 -10.03 8.03
N ALA A 279 13.74 -9.06 7.69
CA ALA A 279 14.07 -7.91 6.86
C ALA A 279 15.25 -7.10 7.42
N ASP A 280 15.25 -6.83 8.74
CA ASP A 280 16.34 -6.16 9.42
C ASP A 280 17.65 -6.97 9.40
N ARG A 281 17.58 -8.30 9.51
CA ARG A 281 18.76 -9.16 9.40
C ARG A 281 19.29 -9.20 7.97
N ILE A 282 18.40 -9.26 6.98
CA ILE A 282 18.73 -9.26 5.55
C ILE A 282 19.40 -7.94 5.18
N GLU A 283 18.85 -6.80 5.60
CA GLU A 283 19.46 -5.48 5.36
C GLU A 283 20.85 -5.38 6.00
N ARG A 284 21.00 -5.85 7.25
CA ARG A 284 22.31 -5.83 7.94
C ARG A 284 23.34 -6.75 7.30
N ALA A 285 22.93 -7.92 6.81
CA ALA A 285 23.84 -8.90 6.21
C ALA A 285 24.26 -8.53 4.78
N LEU A 286 23.32 -8.07 3.95
CA LEU A 286 23.58 -7.75 2.55
C LEU A 286 24.07 -6.31 2.34
N GLY A 287 23.76 -5.43 3.30
CA GLY A 287 23.87 -3.99 3.12
C GLY A 287 22.71 -3.44 2.29
N ARG A 288 22.42 -2.15 2.49
CA ARG A 288 21.27 -1.44 1.92
C ARG A 288 21.17 -1.55 0.40
N SER A 289 22.28 -1.32 -0.31
CA SER A 289 22.31 -1.35 -1.79
C SER A 289 21.91 -2.71 -2.35
N ARG A 290 22.51 -3.79 -1.83
CA ARG A 290 22.22 -5.16 -2.30
C ARG A 290 20.82 -5.60 -1.92
N ALA A 291 20.31 -5.20 -0.75
CA ALA A 291 18.93 -5.46 -0.34
C ALA A 291 17.93 -4.82 -1.32
N LEU A 292 18.18 -3.58 -1.78
CA LEU A 292 17.37 -2.93 -2.80
C LEU A 292 17.46 -3.66 -4.16
N VAL A 293 18.65 -4.01 -4.64
CA VAL A 293 18.82 -4.79 -5.89
C VAL A 293 18.04 -6.10 -5.81
N LEU A 294 18.16 -6.82 -4.70
CA LEU A 294 17.48 -8.10 -4.49
C LEU A 294 15.95 -7.94 -4.54
N GLY A 295 15.41 -6.91 -3.88
CA GLY A 295 13.97 -6.63 -3.88
C GLY A 295 13.43 -6.32 -5.28
N LEU A 296 14.13 -5.49 -6.05
CA LEU A 296 13.73 -5.15 -7.41
C LEU A 296 13.83 -6.36 -8.36
N PHE A 297 14.91 -7.15 -8.23
CA PHE A 297 15.14 -8.33 -9.05
C PHE A 297 14.08 -9.42 -8.79
N THR A 298 13.84 -9.76 -7.53
CA THR A 298 12.82 -10.75 -7.16
C THR A 298 11.41 -10.31 -7.55
N GLY A 299 11.10 -9.02 -7.48
CA GLY A 299 9.85 -8.47 -8.01
C GLY A 299 9.73 -8.57 -9.54
N ALA A 300 10.80 -8.32 -10.29
CA ALA A 300 10.82 -8.52 -11.74
C ALA A 300 10.60 -9.99 -12.11
N VAL A 301 11.22 -10.93 -11.39
CA VAL A 301 11.05 -12.36 -11.61
C VAL A 301 9.62 -12.80 -11.27
N LEU A 302 9.01 -12.26 -10.20
CA LEU A 302 7.60 -12.49 -9.87
C LEU A 302 6.67 -12.08 -11.02
N VAL A 303 6.88 -10.90 -11.58
CA VAL A 303 6.05 -10.40 -12.68
C VAL A 303 6.31 -11.17 -13.98
N GLY A 304 7.55 -11.58 -14.24
CA GLY A 304 7.97 -12.20 -15.48
C GLY A 304 7.78 -13.72 -15.56
N ILE A 305 7.76 -14.44 -14.43
CA ILE A 305 7.71 -15.91 -14.43
C ILE A 305 6.53 -16.50 -15.23
N PRO A 306 5.31 -15.90 -15.25
CA PRO A 306 4.22 -16.46 -16.04
C PRO A 306 4.43 -16.34 -17.55
N ALA A 307 5.38 -15.51 -18.02
CA ALA A 307 5.79 -15.49 -19.43
C ALA A 307 6.55 -16.76 -19.84
N LEU A 308 7.22 -17.42 -18.88
CA LEU A 308 8.14 -18.53 -19.12
C LEU A 308 7.51 -19.90 -18.81
N THR A 309 6.56 -19.97 -17.87
CA THR A 309 5.98 -21.24 -17.43
C THR A 309 4.51 -21.11 -17.05
N THR A 310 3.81 -22.23 -17.05
CA THR A 310 2.45 -22.42 -16.52
C THR A 310 2.44 -23.28 -15.27
N ASN A 311 3.59 -23.80 -14.82
CA ASN A 311 3.65 -24.71 -13.69
C ASN A 311 3.35 -23.96 -12.38
N PRO A 312 2.24 -24.28 -11.69
CA PRO A 312 1.80 -23.55 -10.51
C PRO A 312 2.78 -23.68 -9.34
N TYR A 313 3.53 -24.77 -9.23
CA TYR A 313 4.51 -24.97 -8.16
C TYR A 313 5.74 -24.07 -8.32
N VAL A 314 6.23 -23.93 -9.56
CA VAL A 314 7.36 -23.03 -9.88
C VAL A 314 6.94 -21.58 -9.68
N ILE A 315 5.76 -21.21 -10.19
CA ILE A 315 5.20 -19.86 -10.02
C ILE A 315 5.00 -19.56 -8.53
N GLY A 316 4.46 -20.49 -7.77
CA GLY A 316 4.21 -20.32 -6.33
C GLY A 316 5.49 -20.11 -5.52
N ALA A 317 6.56 -20.83 -5.83
CA ALA A 317 7.88 -20.64 -5.20
C ALA A 317 8.48 -19.27 -5.56
N VAL A 318 8.37 -18.84 -6.81
CA VAL A 318 8.82 -17.51 -7.25
C VAL A 318 8.01 -16.40 -6.59
N PHE A 319 6.69 -16.57 -6.46
CA PHE A 319 5.80 -15.62 -5.81
C PHE A 319 6.16 -15.43 -4.33
N PHE A 320 6.49 -16.52 -3.63
CA PHE A 320 7.01 -16.46 -2.27
C PHE A 320 8.30 -15.62 -2.19
N LEU A 321 9.27 -15.86 -3.08
CA LEU A 321 10.52 -15.10 -3.10
C LEU A 321 10.31 -13.62 -3.50
N GLY A 322 9.42 -13.35 -4.45
CA GLY A 322 9.06 -12.00 -4.87
C GLY A 322 8.32 -11.20 -3.79
N GLY A 323 7.40 -11.85 -3.07
CA GLY A 323 6.75 -11.27 -1.90
C GLY A 323 7.75 -10.92 -0.80
N ALA A 324 8.70 -11.83 -0.52
CA ALA A 324 9.79 -11.60 0.42
C ALA A 324 10.66 -10.38 0.03
N GLY A 325 11.08 -10.31 -1.23
CA GLY A 325 11.87 -9.19 -1.73
C GLY A 325 11.12 -7.86 -1.75
N THR A 326 9.82 -7.88 -2.04
CA THR A 326 8.95 -6.69 -1.99
C THR A 326 8.89 -6.09 -0.59
N VAL A 327 8.84 -6.92 0.46
CA VAL A 327 8.86 -6.44 1.85
C VAL A 327 10.21 -5.84 2.22
N VAL A 328 11.31 -6.51 1.87
CA VAL A 328 12.67 -5.98 2.11
C VAL A 328 12.85 -4.63 1.42
N TRP A 329 12.41 -4.50 0.17
CA TRP A 329 12.43 -3.24 -0.58
C TRP A 329 11.65 -2.13 0.13
N ASN A 330 10.38 -2.38 0.48
CA ASN A 330 9.50 -1.37 1.05
C ASN A 330 10.03 -0.81 2.37
N VAL A 331 10.54 -1.67 3.25
CA VAL A 331 11.09 -1.27 4.55
C VAL A 331 12.25 -0.28 4.39
N VAL A 332 13.18 -0.59 3.48
CA VAL A 332 14.36 0.25 3.24
C VAL A 332 13.94 1.59 2.62
N VAL A 333 13.08 1.56 1.61
CA VAL A 333 12.64 2.76 0.88
C VAL A 333 11.85 3.72 1.77
N VAL A 334 10.92 3.23 2.58
CA VAL A 334 10.13 4.07 3.50
C VAL A 334 11.03 4.73 4.54
N SER A 335 11.96 3.96 5.11
CA SER A 335 12.89 4.46 6.13
C SER A 335 13.84 5.53 5.60
N LEU A 336 14.32 5.38 4.36
CA LEU A 336 15.14 6.39 3.68
C LEU A 336 14.37 7.69 3.45
N ARG A 337 13.12 7.58 2.94
CA ARG A 337 12.28 8.74 2.67
C ARG A 337 12.06 9.59 3.92
N GLN A 338 11.69 8.96 5.03
CA GLN A 338 11.39 9.66 6.28
C GLN A 338 12.61 10.38 6.88
N ARG A 339 13.84 9.98 6.53
CA ARG A 339 15.07 10.64 7.00
C ARG A 339 15.44 11.87 6.16
N ILE A 340 15.07 11.89 4.88
CA ILE A 340 15.46 12.96 3.95
C ILE A 340 14.44 14.09 3.96
N ILE A 341 13.16 13.78 4.17
CA ILE A 341 12.11 14.80 4.15
C ILE A 341 12.10 15.54 5.50
N PRO A 342 12.31 16.87 5.52
CA PRO A 342 12.23 17.65 6.75
C PRO A 342 10.85 17.56 7.42
N ASP A 343 10.81 17.62 8.75
CA ASP A 343 9.56 17.43 9.53
C ASP A 343 8.39 18.34 9.12
N HIS A 344 8.70 19.58 8.71
CA HIS A 344 7.73 20.59 8.25
C HIS A 344 7.21 20.37 6.81
N LEU A 345 7.82 19.42 6.09
CA LEU A 345 7.44 18.98 4.74
C LEU A 345 7.05 17.50 4.72
N LEU A 346 7.01 16.78 5.85
CA LEU A 346 6.76 15.35 5.85
C LEU A 346 5.43 14.97 5.19
N GLY A 347 4.33 15.67 5.47
CA GLY A 347 3.03 15.39 4.84
C GLY A 347 3.06 15.70 3.34
N ARG A 348 3.43 16.93 2.97
CA ARG A 348 3.49 17.38 1.57
C ARG A 348 4.51 16.61 0.72
N GLY A 349 5.73 16.42 1.21
CA GLY A 349 6.78 15.65 0.53
C GLY A 349 6.43 14.18 0.36
N THR A 350 5.81 13.56 1.37
CA THR A 350 5.33 12.17 1.28
C THR A 350 4.19 12.06 0.27
N SER A 351 3.25 13.01 0.29
CA SER A 351 2.12 13.00 -0.65
C SER A 351 2.55 13.19 -2.11
N GLY A 352 3.55 14.04 -2.38
CA GLY A 352 4.11 14.21 -3.73
C GLY A 352 4.64 12.89 -4.28
N HIS A 353 5.42 12.17 -3.48
CA HIS A 353 5.88 10.83 -3.84
C HIS A 353 4.71 9.86 -4.06
N ARG A 354 3.66 9.90 -3.23
CA ARG A 354 2.53 8.96 -3.29
C ARG A 354 1.64 9.12 -4.51
N VAL A 355 1.48 10.34 -5.05
CA VAL A 355 0.80 10.52 -6.35
C VAL A 355 1.45 9.67 -7.43
N VAL A 356 2.79 9.75 -7.54
CA VAL A 356 3.52 8.99 -8.56
C VAL A 356 3.59 7.52 -8.19
N ALA A 357 3.84 7.20 -6.92
CA ALA A 357 4.01 5.84 -6.48
C ALA A 357 2.71 5.03 -6.58
N TRP A 358 1.58 5.56 -6.16
CA TRP A 358 0.32 4.81 -6.04
C TRP A 358 -0.68 5.18 -7.14
N GLY A 359 -0.64 6.42 -7.64
CA GLY A 359 -1.49 6.87 -8.75
C GLY A 359 -1.19 6.18 -10.09
N THR A 360 -0.04 5.52 -10.24
CA THR A 360 0.28 4.70 -11.42
C THR A 360 -0.39 3.34 -11.44
N LYS A 361 -0.89 2.82 -10.30
CA LYS A 361 -1.59 1.52 -10.23
C LYS A 361 -2.76 1.43 -11.22
N PRO A 362 -3.78 2.33 -11.16
CA PRO A 362 -4.89 2.27 -12.11
C PRO A 362 -4.44 2.43 -13.57
N LEU A 363 -3.41 3.24 -13.82
CA LEU A 363 -2.84 3.40 -15.17
C LEU A 363 -2.20 2.10 -15.68
N GLY A 364 -1.50 1.38 -14.81
CA GLY A 364 -0.89 0.09 -15.13
C GLY A 364 -1.93 -0.99 -15.43
N ALA A 365 -3.01 -1.05 -14.65
CA ALA A 365 -4.11 -1.98 -14.92
C ALA A 365 -4.72 -1.76 -16.31
N VAL A 366 -5.05 -0.52 -16.65
CA VAL A 366 -5.63 -0.16 -17.97
C VAL A 366 -4.63 -0.42 -19.10
N ALA A 367 -3.38 0.04 -18.96
CA ALA A 367 -2.35 -0.16 -19.97
C ALA A 367 -2.04 -1.65 -20.18
N GLY A 368 -2.02 -2.45 -19.11
CA GLY A 368 -1.87 -3.90 -19.18
C GLY A 368 -2.99 -4.56 -19.99
N GLY A 369 -4.25 -4.20 -19.70
CA GLY A 369 -5.41 -4.66 -20.46
C GLY A 369 -5.31 -4.35 -21.96
N LEU A 370 -5.05 -3.09 -22.30
CA LEU A 370 -4.92 -2.65 -23.70
C LEU A 370 -3.74 -3.32 -24.42
N LEU A 371 -2.59 -3.46 -23.76
CA LEU A 371 -1.44 -4.15 -24.35
C LEU A 371 -1.73 -5.63 -24.57
N ALA A 372 -2.47 -6.28 -23.66
CA ALA A 372 -2.81 -7.69 -23.78
C ALA A 372 -3.72 -7.98 -24.99
N GLU A 373 -4.57 -7.03 -25.41
CA GLU A 373 -5.39 -7.18 -26.62
C GLU A 373 -4.56 -7.24 -27.90
N VAL A 374 -3.42 -6.53 -27.93
CA VAL A 374 -2.57 -6.43 -29.13
C VAL A 374 -1.50 -7.53 -29.18
N VAL A 375 -0.84 -7.80 -28.05
CA VAL A 375 0.31 -8.72 -27.99
C VAL A 375 0.07 -9.99 -27.18
N GLY A 376 -1.10 -10.14 -26.54
CA GLY A 376 -1.42 -11.27 -25.68
C GLY A 376 -0.84 -11.17 -24.26
N LEU A 377 -1.25 -12.09 -23.37
CA LEU A 377 -0.93 -12.03 -21.94
C LEU A 377 0.57 -12.24 -21.63
N ARG A 378 1.20 -13.27 -22.21
CA ARG A 378 2.60 -13.64 -21.89
C ARG A 378 3.60 -12.52 -22.25
N PRO A 379 3.52 -11.88 -23.43
CA PRO A 379 4.41 -10.76 -23.75
C PRO A 379 4.24 -9.59 -22.79
N VAL A 380 3.03 -9.30 -22.31
CA VAL A 380 2.84 -8.24 -21.30
C VAL A 380 3.59 -8.55 -20.01
N PHE A 381 3.54 -9.78 -19.50
CA PHE A 381 4.32 -10.17 -18.31
C PHE A 381 5.83 -9.98 -18.51
N ALA A 382 6.36 -10.34 -19.69
CA ALA A 382 7.76 -10.13 -20.01
C ALA A 382 8.12 -8.63 -20.10
N VAL A 383 7.29 -7.83 -20.78
CA VAL A 383 7.48 -6.37 -20.90
C VAL A 383 7.46 -5.69 -19.53
N MET A 384 6.54 -6.07 -18.66
CA MET A 384 6.44 -5.50 -17.30
C MET A 384 7.63 -5.91 -16.42
N ALA A 385 8.15 -7.14 -16.58
CA ALA A 385 9.38 -7.56 -15.91
C ALA A 385 10.61 -6.76 -16.40
N VAL A 386 10.73 -6.55 -17.71
CA VAL A 386 11.78 -5.70 -18.29
C VAL A 386 11.66 -4.26 -17.80
N LEU A 387 10.44 -3.73 -17.69
CA LEU A 387 10.19 -2.40 -17.13
C LEU A 387 10.72 -2.30 -15.69
N ILE A 388 10.47 -3.30 -14.84
CA ILE A 388 11.00 -3.32 -13.47
C ILE A 388 12.53 -3.37 -13.48
N LEU A 389 13.14 -4.20 -14.32
CA LEU A 389 14.61 -4.28 -14.44
C LEU A 389 15.22 -2.97 -14.97
N ALA A 390 14.52 -2.27 -15.86
CA ALA A 390 14.95 -0.96 -16.38
C ALA A 390 15.01 0.14 -15.29
N LEU A 391 14.45 -0.11 -14.10
CA LEU A 391 14.55 0.80 -12.95
C LEU A 391 15.88 0.62 -12.17
N LEU A 392 16.64 -0.47 -12.39
CA LEU A 392 17.92 -0.74 -11.71
C LEU A 392 18.91 0.44 -11.72
N PRO A 393 19.08 1.21 -12.82
CA PRO A 393 19.99 2.37 -12.82
C PRO A 393 19.64 3.43 -11.77
N GLY A 394 18.35 3.54 -11.39
CA GLY A 394 17.90 4.45 -10.33
C GLY A 394 18.49 4.12 -8.96
N LEU A 395 18.90 2.86 -8.72
CA LEU A 395 19.52 2.46 -7.46
C LEU A 395 20.82 3.18 -7.18
N ARG A 396 21.59 3.56 -8.22
CA ARG A 396 22.86 4.29 -8.03
C ARG A 396 22.64 5.58 -7.24
N VAL A 397 21.52 6.27 -7.50
CA VAL A 397 21.13 7.48 -6.79
C VAL A 397 20.70 7.19 -5.34
N LEU A 398 20.04 6.05 -5.10
CA LEU A 398 19.60 5.68 -3.75
C LEU A 398 20.75 5.20 -2.86
N THR A 399 21.86 4.75 -3.45
CA THR A 399 23.00 4.17 -2.75
C THR A 399 24.17 5.14 -2.58
N ASP A 400 24.18 6.24 -3.33
CA ASP A 400 25.19 7.29 -3.16
C ASP A 400 24.95 8.06 -1.86
N GLU A 401 25.76 7.74 -0.84
CA GLU A 401 25.72 8.38 0.49
C GLU A 401 25.89 9.91 0.43
N ARG A 402 26.59 10.42 -0.60
CA ARG A 402 26.77 11.85 -0.85
C ARG A 402 25.46 12.56 -1.23
N THR A 403 24.54 11.89 -1.91
CA THR A 403 23.23 12.44 -2.27
C THR A 403 22.31 12.51 -1.05
N ALA A 404 22.34 11.49 -0.19
CA ALA A 404 21.56 11.46 1.05
C ALA A 404 22.05 12.48 2.09
N ALA A 405 23.38 12.73 2.16
CA ALA A 405 23.96 13.72 3.07
C ALA A 405 23.91 15.17 2.53
N GLY A 406 24.02 15.35 1.22
CA GLY A 406 24.04 16.67 0.58
C GLY A 406 22.66 17.33 0.41
N GLU A 407 21.57 16.57 0.45
CA GLU A 407 20.19 17.09 0.33
C GLU A 407 19.49 17.28 1.69
N ALA A 408 20.15 16.92 2.80
CA ALA A 408 19.67 17.12 4.17
C ALA A 408 20.14 18.45 4.80
N ASN A 409 21.06 19.16 4.15
CA ASN A 409 21.42 20.56 4.41
C ASN A 409 20.68 21.46 3.40
#